data_AF-A0AAD2WVE6-F1
#
_entry.id   AF-A0AAD2WVE6-F1
#
_cell.length_a   1.000
_cell.length_b   1.000
_cell.length_c   1.000
_cell.angle_alpha   90.00
_cell.angle_beta   90.00
_cell.angle_gamma   90.00
#
_symmetry.space_group_name_H-M   'P 1'
#
loop_
_entity.id
_entity.type
_entity.pdbx_description
1 polymer ?
#
loop_
_entity_poly.entity_id
_entity_poly.type
_entity_poly.pdbx_seq_one_letter_code
_entity_poly.pdbx_strand_id
1 'polypeptide(L)'
;MNLLSKYGKWFAIITSGILFGLMHQDISQLLTTSIAGIIMGFIAYHYSFKVALLLHICNNFIVEIFTQLSTVNELYGTYFENILLILAILFILYYLFTHRNTAHHRISLHFNVREADSINSKQHTKLLLTSWPFILLVIYDIVLTTIN
;
A
#
# COMPACT_ATOMS: atom_id res chain seq x y z
N MET A 1 2.90 -11.56 -6.07
CA MET A 1 3.26 -11.99 -4.69
C MET A 1 4.37 -13.04 -4.64
N ASN A 2 4.25 -14.16 -5.36
CA ASN A 2 5.13 -15.35 -5.20
C ASN A 2 6.63 -15.08 -5.44
N LEU A 3 6.99 -14.12 -6.29
CA LEU A 3 8.39 -13.75 -6.54
C LEU A 3 9.01 -12.93 -5.40
N LEU A 4 8.23 -12.14 -4.68
CA LEU A 4 8.74 -11.29 -3.58
C LEU A 4 8.64 -12.01 -2.23
N SER A 5 7.73 -12.97 -2.08
CA SER A 5 7.54 -13.71 -0.82
C SER A 5 8.78 -14.50 -0.39
N LYS A 6 9.67 -14.86 -1.33
CA LYS A 6 10.96 -15.51 -1.04
C LYS A 6 11.93 -14.63 -0.25
N TYR A 7 11.70 -13.32 -0.21
CA TYR A 7 12.50 -12.34 0.56
C TYR A 7 11.77 -11.86 1.83
N GLY A 8 10.66 -12.51 2.18
CA GLY A 8 9.86 -12.19 3.36
C GLY A 8 8.43 -11.73 3.00
N LYS A 9 7.47 -12.19 3.80
CA LYS A 9 6.05 -11.84 3.64
C LYS A 9 5.80 -10.33 3.64
N TRP A 10 6.27 -9.65 4.69
CA TRP A 10 6.01 -8.23 4.87
C TRP A 10 6.73 -7.38 3.82
N PHE A 11 7.94 -7.80 3.43
CA PHE A 11 8.64 -7.23 2.30
C PHE A 11 7.82 -7.28 1.01
N ALA A 12 7.25 -8.46 0.70
CA ALA A 12 6.42 -8.64 -0.48
C ALA A 12 5.16 -7.76 -0.45
N ILE A 13 4.49 -7.67 0.70
CA ILE A 13 3.26 -6.88 0.86
C ILE A 13 3.56 -5.38 0.71
N ILE A 14 4.55 -4.87 1.45
CA ILE A 14 4.90 -3.44 1.45
C ILE A 14 5.39 -3.02 0.08
N THR A 15 6.32 -3.77 -0.51
CA THR A 15 6.90 -3.41 -1.81
C THR A 15 5.86 -3.50 -2.92
N SER A 16 5.00 -4.52 -2.93
CA SER A 16 3.91 -4.60 -3.91
C SER A 16 2.92 -3.43 -3.75
N GLY A 17 2.65 -2.99 -2.52
CA GLY A 17 1.77 -1.84 -2.28
C GLY A 17 2.37 -0.52 -2.76
N ILE A 18 3.66 -0.27 -2.51
CA ILE A 18 4.35 0.93 -3.02
C ILE A 18 4.37 0.94 -4.55
N LEU A 19 4.72 -0.19 -5.18
CA LEU A 19 4.70 -0.31 -6.64
C LEU A 19 3.29 -0.10 -7.21
N PHE A 20 2.27 -0.59 -6.53
CA PHE A 20 0.88 -0.37 -6.92
C PHE A 20 0.50 1.12 -6.87
N GLY A 21 0.99 1.88 -5.89
CA GLY A 21 0.75 3.32 -5.85
C GLY A 21 1.44 4.08 -6.99
N LEU A 22 2.69 3.74 -7.31
CA LEU A 22 3.41 4.32 -8.45
C LEU A 22 2.73 4.02 -9.80
N MET A 23 2.05 2.88 -9.93
CA MET A 23 1.31 2.56 -11.15
C MET A 23 0.11 3.48 -11.42
N HIS A 24 -0.31 4.32 -10.47
CA HIS A 24 -1.40 5.29 -10.68
C HIS A 24 -0.95 6.56 -11.39
N GLN A 25 0.37 6.75 -11.57
CA GLN A 25 0.95 7.85 -12.35
C GLN A 25 0.55 9.26 -11.87
N ASP A 26 0.20 9.37 -10.59
CA ASP A 26 -0.14 10.63 -9.93
C ASP A 26 0.54 10.65 -8.56
N ILE A 27 1.47 11.58 -8.38
CA ILE A 27 2.26 11.68 -7.14
C ILE A 27 1.40 12.11 -5.95
N SER A 28 0.31 12.86 -6.19
CA SER A 28 -0.60 13.30 -5.13
C SER A 28 -1.34 12.11 -4.50
N GLN A 29 -1.65 11.11 -5.32
CA GLN A 29 -2.33 9.88 -4.92
C GLN A 29 -1.37 8.79 -4.45
N LEU A 30 -0.06 8.98 -4.57
CA LEU A 30 0.94 7.94 -4.25
C LEU A 30 0.73 7.35 -2.86
N LEU A 31 0.48 8.19 -1.85
CA LEU A 31 0.31 7.73 -0.47
C LEU A 31 -0.97 6.92 -0.29
N THR A 32 -2.11 7.44 -0.77
CA THR A 32 -3.43 6.81 -0.60
C THR A 32 -3.51 5.49 -1.36
N THR A 33 -3.06 5.48 -2.62
CA THR A 33 -3.04 4.28 -3.47
C THR A 33 -2.03 3.25 -2.97
N SER A 34 -0.87 3.66 -2.46
CA SER A 34 0.09 2.73 -1.84
C SER A 34 -0.49 2.05 -0.60
N ILE A 35 -1.17 2.80 0.28
CA ILE A 35 -1.83 2.23 1.47
C ILE A 35 -2.92 1.23 1.05
N ALA A 36 -3.76 1.59 0.08
CA ALA A 36 -4.75 0.68 -0.48
C ALA A 36 -4.09 -0.59 -1.05
N GLY A 37 -2.99 -0.44 -1.79
CA GLY A 37 -2.18 -1.53 -2.33
C GLY A 37 -1.60 -2.44 -1.24
N ILE A 38 -1.14 -1.88 -0.11
CA ILE A 38 -0.66 -2.64 1.05
C ILE A 38 -1.81 -3.44 1.67
N ILE A 39 -2.99 -2.84 1.87
CA ILE A 39 -4.18 -3.52 2.42
C ILE A 39 -4.57 -4.69 1.50
N MET A 40 -4.60 -4.44 0.20
CA MET A 40 -4.95 -5.43 -0.81
C MET A 40 -3.90 -6.55 -0.90
N GLY A 41 -2.61 -6.21 -0.79
CA GLY A 41 -1.51 -7.16 -0.69
C GLY A 41 -1.62 -8.04 0.56
N PHE A 42 -2.02 -7.47 1.69
CA PHE A 42 -2.30 -8.20 2.92
C PHE A 42 -3.48 -9.17 2.75
N ILE A 43 -4.58 -8.71 2.15
CA ILE A 43 -5.78 -9.54 1.92
C ILE A 43 -5.46 -10.69 0.96
N ALA A 44 -4.75 -10.41 -0.13
CA ALA A 44 -4.35 -11.43 -1.09
C ALA A 44 -3.41 -12.48 -0.49
N TYR A 45 -2.56 -12.09 0.47
CA TYR A 45 -1.69 -13.01 1.20
C TYR A 45 -2.47 -13.90 2.18
N HIS A 46 -3.42 -13.33 2.93
CA HIS A 46 -4.09 -14.01 4.04
C HIS A 46 -5.36 -14.76 3.68
N TYR A 47 -6.10 -14.28 2.68
CA TYR A 47 -7.41 -14.83 2.31
C TYR A 47 -7.34 -15.47 0.93
N SER A 48 -7.31 -14.66 -0.13
CA SER A 48 -7.05 -15.13 -1.49
C SER A 48 -6.85 -13.94 -2.43
N PHE A 49 -6.15 -14.19 -3.54
CA PHE A 49 -6.04 -13.23 -4.64
C PHE A 49 -7.42 -12.82 -5.20
N LYS A 50 -8.37 -13.76 -5.29
CA LYS A 50 -9.73 -13.49 -5.81
C LYS A 50 -10.48 -12.45 -4.96
N VAL A 51 -10.37 -12.55 -3.63
CA VAL A 51 -11.01 -11.57 -2.72
C VAL A 51 -10.37 -10.20 -2.86
N ALA A 52 -9.04 -10.11 -2.92
CA ALA A 52 -8.35 -8.83 -3.15
C ALA A 52 -8.71 -8.22 -4.51
N LEU A 53 -8.80 -9.03 -5.56
CA LEU A 53 -9.21 -8.58 -6.89
C LEU A 53 -10.65 -8.04 -6.88
N LEU A 54 -11.59 -8.74 -6.24
CA LEU A 54 -12.97 -8.28 -6.13
C LEU A 54 -13.05 -6.94 -5.39
N LEU A 55 -12.33 -6.81 -4.27
CA LEU A 55 -12.23 -5.55 -3.54
C LEU A 55 -11.61 -4.43 -4.38
N HIS A 56 -10.64 -4.74 -5.25
CA HIS A 56 -10.09 -3.75 -6.19
C HIS A 56 -11.14 -3.22 -7.14
N ILE A 57 -11.90 -4.12 -7.76
CA ILE A 57 -12.94 -3.77 -8.73
C ILE A 57 -14.00 -2.92 -8.05
N CYS A 58 -14.45 -3.31 -6.85
CA CYS A 58 -15.38 -2.52 -6.06
C CYS A 58 -14.82 -1.14 -5.71
N ASN A 59 -13.55 -1.06 -5.28
CA ASN A 59 -12.89 0.21 -4.98
C ASN A 59 -12.88 1.13 -6.20
N ASN A 60 -12.45 0.63 -7.35
CA ASN A 60 -12.37 1.43 -8.58
C ASN A 60 -13.77 1.86 -9.04
N PHE A 61 -14.79 1.02 -8.87
CA PHE A 61 -16.17 1.39 -9.19
C PHE A 61 -16.68 2.54 -8.31
N ILE A 62 -16.38 2.51 -7.00
CA ILE A 62 -16.74 3.60 -6.09
C ILE A 62 -15.98 4.88 -6.47
N VAL A 63 -14.67 4.79 -6.69
CA VAL A 63 -13.84 5.93 -7.12
C VAL A 63 -14.40 6.56 -8.40
N GLU A 64 -14.76 5.74 -9.39
CA GLU A 64 -15.35 6.22 -10.65
C GLU A 64 -16.66 6.96 -10.41
N ILE A 65 -17.57 6.43 -9.57
CA ILE A 65 -18.81 7.12 -9.21
C ILE A 65 -18.51 8.51 -8.63
N PHE A 66 -17.59 8.59 -7.67
CA PHE A 66 -17.23 9.87 -7.05
C PHE A 66 -16.51 10.82 -8.01
N THR A 67 -15.75 10.28 -8.96
CA THR A 67 -15.15 11.04 -10.06
C THR A 67 -16.23 11.66 -10.95
N GLN A 68 -17.26 10.89 -11.33
CA GLN A 68 -18.40 11.42 -12.10
C GLN A 68 -19.24 12.43 -11.28
N LEU A 69 -19.37 12.24 -9.96
CA LEU A 69 -20.00 13.27 -9.11
C LEU A 69 -19.14 14.54 -9.03
N SER A 70 -17.81 14.41 -9.06
CA SER A 70 -16.89 15.55 -8.99
C SER A 70 -17.01 16.48 -10.19
N THR A 71 -17.44 15.98 -11.37
CA THR A 71 -17.71 16.84 -12.54
C THR A 71 -18.95 17.72 -12.35
N VAL A 72 -19.85 17.34 -11.44
CA VAL A 72 -21.01 18.16 -11.04
C VAL A 72 -20.62 19.15 -9.95
N ASN A 73 -19.78 18.71 -9.01
CA ASN A 73 -19.21 19.56 -7.97
C ASN A 73 -17.89 18.96 -7.44
N GLU A 74 -16.81 19.69 -7.64
CA GLU A 74 -15.42 19.32 -7.30
C GLU A 74 -15.23 18.95 -5.82
N LEU A 75 -16.09 19.49 -4.94
CA LEU A 75 -16.08 19.16 -3.51
C LEU A 75 -16.35 17.67 -3.24
N TYR A 76 -17.13 16.98 -4.09
CA TYR A 76 -17.43 15.57 -3.88
C TYR A 76 -16.18 14.68 -4.01
N GLY A 77 -15.31 14.96 -4.99
CA GLY A 77 -14.04 14.24 -5.15
C GLY A 77 -13.11 14.50 -3.95
N THR A 78 -12.95 15.78 -3.59
CA THR A 78 -12.12 16.19 -2.46
C THR A 78 -12.58 15.57 -1.13
N TYR A 79 -13.88 15.55 -0.84
CA TYR A 79 -14.40 14.94 0.38
C TYR A 79 -14.23 13.42 0.38
N PHE A 80 -14.44 12.78 -0.77
CA PHE A 80 -14.28 11.34 -0.89
C PHE A 80 -12.85 10.88 -0.59
N GLU A 81 -11.85 11.52 -1.19
CA GLU A 81 -10.43 11.22 -0.96
C GLU A 81 -10.02 11.42 0.51
N ASN A 82 -10.44 12.54 1.10
CA ASN A 82 -10.15 12.86 2.50
C ASN A 82 -10.80 11.87 3.47
N ILE A 83 -12.05 11.47 3.23
CA ILE A 83 -12.75 10.47 4.05
C ILE A 83 -12.02 9.12 3.97
N LEU A 84 -11.62 8.69 2.77
CA LEU A 84 -10.85 7.47 2.56
C LEU A 84 -9.52 7.47 3.32
N LEU A 85 -8.77 8.58 3.26
CA LEU A 85 -7.53 8.74 4.01
C LEU A 85 -7.75 8.65 5.52
N ILE A 86 -8.78 9.33 6.04
CA ILE A 86 -9.13 9.28 7.47
C ILE A 86 -9.47 7.85 7.89
N LEU A 87 -10.31 7.15 7.12
CA LEU A 87 -10.67 5.75 7.41
C LEU A 87 -9.46 4.83 7.38
N ALA A 88 -8.53 5.02 6.44
CA ALA A 88 -7.30 4.26 6.36
C ALA A 88 -6.40 4.48 7.59
N ILE A 89 -6.24 5.74 8.03
CA ILE A 89 -5.49 6.08 9.25
C ILE A 89 -6.14 5.44 10.48
N LEU A 90 -7.47 5.55 10.62
CA LEU A 90 -8.20 4.95 11.73
C LEU A 90 -8.06 3.42 11.75
N PHE A 91 -8.10 2.76 10.59
CA PHE A 91 -7.88 1.32 10.48
C PHE A 91 -6.47 0.92 10.94
N ILE A 92 -5.44 1.67 10.52
CA ILE A 92 -4.06 1.43 10.95
C ILE A 92 -3.93 1.61 12.47
N LEU A 93 -4.47 2.68 13.02
CA LEU A 93 -4.46 2.94 14.47
C LEU A 93 -5.18 1.84 15.25
N TYR A 94 -6.37 1.43 14.79
CA TYR A 94 -7.14 0.34 15.38
C TYR A 94 -6.37 -0.99 15.36
N TYR A 95 -5.72 -1.31 14.22
CA TYR A 95 -4.92 -2.52 14.07
C TYR A 95 -3.74 -2.53 15.04
N LEU A 96 -2.99 -1.42 15.11
CA LEU A 96 -1.87 -1.24 16.03
C LEU A 96 -2.32 -1.33 17.50
N PHE A 97 -3.43 -0.69 17.85
CA PHE A 97 -3.97 -0.70 19.21
C PHE A 97 -4.43 -2.09 19.65
N THR A 98 -5.12 -2.83 18.78
CA THR A 98 -5.63 -4.17 19.08
C THR A 98 -4.49 -5.18 19.21
N HIS A 99 -3.40 -5.03 18.45
CA HIS A 99 -2.27 -5.97 18.44
C HIS A 99 -1.10 -5.59 19.37
N ARG A 100 -1.19 -4.48 20.11
CA ARG A 100 -0.11 -4.02 21.02
C ARG A 100 0.24 -5.01 22.14
N ASN A 101 -0.74 -5.73 22.68
CA ASN A 101 -0.52 -6.67 23.80
C ASN A 101 0.03 -8.03 23.36
N THR A 102 -0.31 -8.50 22.16
CA THR A 102 0.21 -9.76 21.60
C THR A 102 1.67 -9.63 21.14
N ALA A 103 2.11 -8.39 20.83
CA ALA A 103 3.49 -8.09 20.48
C ALA A 103 4.45 -8.43 21.63
N HIS A 104 4.20 -7.97 22.85
CA HIS A 104 5.16 -8.10 23.96
C HIS A 104 5.49 -9.54 24.38
N HIS A 105 4.57 -10.51 24.23
CA HIS A 105 4.79 -11.88 24.72
C HIS A 105 5.47 -12.84 23.72
N ARG A 106 5.36 -12.57 22.41
CA ARG A 106 5.99 -13.38 21.34
C ARG A 106 7.35 -12.87 20.88
N ILE A 107 7.73 -11.70 21.38
CA ILE A 107 8.90 -10.94 20.96
C ILE A 107 10.20 -11.62 21.42
N SER A 108 10.31 -12.15 22.65
CA SER A 108 11.58 -12.72 23.16
C SER A 108 12.05 -14.03 22.51
N LEU A 109 11.14 -14.87 21.99
CA LEU A 109 11.46 -16.21 21.49
C LEU A 109 11.67 -16.29 19.96
N HIS A 110 11.15 -15.32 19.20
CA HIS A 110 11.29 -15.25 17.73
C HIS A 110 12.25 -14.14 17.27
N PHE A 111 12.90 -13.41 18.20
CA PHE A 111 13.72 -12.25 17.88
C PHE A 111 14.84 -12.57 16.89
N ASN A 112 15.65 -13.61 17.11
CA ASN A 112 16.79 -13.89 16.23
C ASN A 112 16.40 -14.23 14.78
N VAL A 113 15.35 -15.02 14.58
CA VAL A 113 14.88 -15.38 13.22
C VAL A 113 14.18 -14.19 12.55
N ARG A 114 13.35 -13.46 13.32
CA ARG A 114 12.61 -12.30 12.80
C ARG A 114 13.50 -11.09 12.56
N GLU A 115 14.60 -10.95 13.30
CA GLU A 115 15.63 -9.93 13.13
C GLU A 115 16.46 -10.20 11.88
N ALA A 116 16.90 -11.45 11.65
CA ALA A 116 17.56 -11.85 10.40
C ALA A 116 16.66 -11.64 9.16
N ASP A 117 15.39 -12.06 9.23
CA ASP A 117 14.41 -11.82 8.16
C ASP A 117 14.10 -10.33 7.96
N SER A 118 14.03 -9.57 9.05
CA SER A 118 13.85 -8.10 9.02
C SER A 118 15.04 -7.40 8.38
N ILE A 119 16.26 -7.80 8.70
CA ILE A 119 17.50 -7.23 8.15
C ILE A 119 17.58 -7.53 6.65
N ASN A 120 17.35 -8.79 6.24
CA ASN A 120 17.31 -9.17 4.83
C ASN A 120 16.20 -8.43 4.09
N SER A 121 14.98 -8.40 4.65
CA SER A 121 13.85 -7.62 4.14
C SER A 121 14.26 -6.17 3.90
N LYS A 122 14.78 -5.47 4.91
CA LYS A 122 15.19 -4.05 4.81
C LYS A 122 16.26 -3.85 3.75
N GLN A 123 17.22 -4.76 3.64
CA GLN A 123 18.29 -4.69 2.64
C GLN A 123 17.72 -4.83 1.22
N HIS A 124 16.80 -5.78 1.00
CA HIS A 124 16.11 -5.95 -0.28
C HIS A 124 15.17 -4.78 -0.62
N THR A 125 14.48 -4.19 0.37
CA THR A 125 13.64 -3.00 0.13
C THR A 125 14.50 -1.82 -0.26
N LYS A 126 15.62 -1.61 0.44
CA LYS A 126 16.54 -0.54 0.08
C LYS A 126 17.08 -0.74 -1.34
N LEU A 127 17.50 -1.95 -1.69
CA LEU A 127 18.00 -2.29 -3.03
C LEU A 127 16.98 -2.05 -4.15
N LEU A 128 15.71 -2.43 -3.95
CA LEU A 128 14.66 -2.19 -4.95
C LEU A 128 14.29 -0.70 -5.04
N LEU A 129 14.11 -0.02 -3.90
CA LEU A 129 13.71 1.39 -3.87
C LEU A 129 14.82 2.33 -4.37
N THR A 130 16.09 1.93 -4.31
CA THR A 130 17.20 2.69 -4.88
C THR A 130 17.61 2.20 -6.27
N SER A 131 16.85 1.29 -6.88
CA SER A 131 17.15 0.81 -8.21
C SER A 131 16.85 1.87 -9.27
N TRP A 132 17.67 1.93 -10.32
CA TRP A 132 17.48 2.88 -11.42
C TRP A 132 16.07 2.84 -12.04
N PRO A 133 15.45 1.66 -12.28
CA PRO A 133 14.07 1.60 -12.77
C PRO A 133 13.06 2.24 -11.83
N PHE A 134 13.23 2.06 -10.51
CA PHE A 134 12.34 2.65 -9.52
C PHE A 134 12.48 4.18 -9.48
N ILE A 135 13.71 4.68 -9.50
CA ILE A 135 13.99 6.12 -9.54
C ILE A 135 13.40 6.76 -10.81
N LEU A 136 13.56 6.10 -11.96
CA LEU A 136 12.97 6.56 -13.22
C LEU A 136 11.44 6.59 -13.16
N LEU A 137 10.80 5.58 -12.56
CA LEU A 137 9.34 5.54 -12.36
C LEU A 137 8.88 6.74 -11.51
N VAL A 138 9.54 7.00 -10.39
CA VAL A 138 9.20 8.14 -9.52
C VAL A 138 9.39 9.47 -10.25
N ILE A 139 10.49 9.65 -10.99
CA ILE A 139 10.73 10.87 -11.77
C ILE A 139 9.65 11.03 -12.85
N TYR A 140 9.31 9.94 -13.54
CA TYR A 140 8.27 9.93 -14.56
C TYR A 140 6.91 10.35 -13.97
N ASP A 141 6.52 9.82 -12.82
CA ASP A 141 5.27 10.18 -12.15
C ASP A 141 5.25 11.65 -11.71
N ILE A 142 6.37 12.18 -11.17
CA ILE A 142 6.50 13.59 -10.82
C ILE A 142 6.32 14.48 -12.06
N VAL A 143 7.03 14.17 -13.14
CA VAL A 143 6.95 14.92 -14.39
C VAL A 143 5.53 14.90 -14.94
N LEU A 144 4.89 13.73 -15.00
CA LEU A 144 3.53 13.59 -15.51
C LEU A 144 2.53 14.37 -14.66
N THR A 145 2.66 14.32 -13.33
CA THR A 145 1.76 15.05 -12.42
C THR A 145 1.93 16.57 -12.54
N THR A 146 3.13 17.06 -12.89
CA THR A 146 3.36 18.51 -13.05
C THR A 146 2.92 19.07 -14.40
N ILE A 147 2.70 18.21 -15.41
CA ILE A 147 2.36 18.62 -16.78
C ILE A 147 0.84 18.50 -17.04
N ASN A 148 0.15 17.63 -16.30
CA ASN A 148 -1.32 17.50 -16.31
C ASN A 148 -1.96 18.47 -15.31
#